data_AF-A0A438GRP0-F1
#
_entry.id   AF-A0A438GRP0-F1
#
_cell.length_a   1.000
_cell.length_b   1.000
_cell.length_c   1.000
_cell.angle_alpha   90.00
_cell.angle_beta   90.00
_cell.angle_gamma   90.00
#
_symmetry.space_group_name_H-M   'P 1'
#
loop_
_entity.id
_entity.type
_entity.pdbx_description
1 polymer ?
#
loop_
_entity_poly.entity_id
_entity_poly.type
_entity_poly.pdbx_seq_one_letter_code
_entity_poly.pdbx_strand_id
1 'polypeptide(L)' 'MCPANRDGSKRIALDTGSSDRFGGSFFTNLRNGRGILESDWKLRTDASTRAYVQRFLGLRGELNFNMEFGRSIVKMSN' A
#
# COMPACT_ATOMS: atom_id res chain seq x y z
N MET A 1 -0.05 -10.37 16.02
CA MET A 1 -1.49 -10.13 16.28
C MET A 1 -1.63 -9.00 17.28
N CYS A 2 -2.66 -8.15 17.14
CA CYS A 2 -2.94 -7.01 18.03
C CYS A 2 -4.27 -7.25 18.76
N PRO A 3 -4.29 -7.97 19.89
CA PRO A 3 -5.52 -8.23 20.62
C PRO A 3 -6.05 -6.95 21.27
N ALA A 4 -7.38 -6.83 21.37
CA ALA A 4 -8.02 -5.70 22.04
C ALA A 4 -7.57 -5.57 23.51
N ASN A 5 -7.48 -4.34 24.01
CA ASN A 5 -7.11 -4.00 25.39
C ASN A 5 -5.75 -4.57 25.84
N ARG A 6 -4.80 -4.72 24.91
CA ARG A 6 -3.41 -5.10 25.20
C ARG A 6 -2.47 -3.92 24.93
N ASP A 7 -1.18 -4.18 25.13
CA ASP A 7 -0.09 -3.27 24.77
C ASP A 7 -0.19 -2.79 23.31
N GLY A 8 -0.50 -1.51 23.14
CA GLY A 8 -0.61 -0.83 21.85
C GLY A 8 0.73 -0.49 21.19
N SER A 9 1.85 -0.71 21.88
CA SER A 9 3.19 -0.49 21.30
C SER A 9 3.65 -1.63 20.40
N LYS A 10 2.94 -2.77 20.41
CA LYS A 10 3.27 -3.92 19.56
C LYS A 10 3.16 -3.55 18.08
N ARG A 11 4.27 -3.73 17.37
CA ARG A 11 4.38 -3.44 15.94
C ARG A 11 3.90 -4.61 15.10
N ILE A 12 3.35 -4.30 13.93
CA ILE A 12 3.04 -5.24 12.87
C ILE A 12 3.58 -4.70 11.55
N ALA A 13 3.85 -5.60 10.60
CA ALA A 13 4.31 -5.20 9.27
C ALA A 13 3.17 -4.52 8.51
N LEU A 14 3.43 -3.32 7.96
CA LEU A 14 2.51 -2.64 7.03
C LEU A 14 2.40 -3.37 5.69
N ASP A 15 3.47 -4.08 5.30
CA ASP A 15 3.52 -4.91 4.10
C ASP A 15 3.90 -6.34 4.47
N THR A 16 2.89 -7.22 4.59
CA THR A 16 3.10 -8.61 5.01
C THR A 16 3.78 -9.42 3.91
N GLY A 17 4.92 -10.03 4.24
CA GLY A 17 5.73 -10.84 3.31
C GLY A 17 6.91 -10.08 2.67
N SER A 18 7.04 -8.79 2.95
CA SER A 18 8.07 -7.91 2.37
C SER A 18 8.37 -6.71 3.28
N SER A 19 8.30 -6.91 4.60
CA SER A 19 8.36 -5.83 5.59
C SER A 19 9.64 -4.99 5.55
N ASP A 20 10.73 -5.54 5.01
CA ASP A 20 12.05 -4.93 4.89
C ASP A 20 12.42 -4.61 3.43
N ARG A 21 11.49 -4.80 2.48
CA ARG A 21 11.74 -4.59 1.06
C ARG A 21 10.78 -3.57 0.48
N PHE A 22 11.34 -2.51 -0.10
CA PHE A 22 10.56 -1.52 -0.84
C PHE A 22 10.12 -2.07 -2.21
N GLY A 23 8.84 -1.90 -2.54
CA GLY A 23 8.29 -2.31 -3.84
C GLY A 23 6.76 -2.35 -3.89
N GLY A 24 6.23 -2.91 -4.99
CA GLY A 24 4.78 -2.94 -5.26
C GLY A 24 3.99 -4.03 -4.53
N SER A 25 4.62 -4.83 -3.67
CA SER A 25 3.98 -5.87 -2.84
C SER A 25 2.83 -5.33 -1.99
N PHE A 26 2.94 -4.08 -1.53
CA PHE A 26 1.88 -3.35 -0.85
C PHE A 26 0.55 -3.39 -1.61
N PHE A 27 0.53 -3.10 -2.91
CA PHE A 27 -0.70 -3.12 -3.72
C PHE A 27 -1.25 -4.54 -3.90
N THR A 28 -0.39 -5.56 -3.89
CA THR A 28 -0.81 -6.97 -3.90
C THR A 28 -1.51 -7.34 -2.59
N ASN A 29 -1.03 -6.83 -1.46
CA ASN A 29 -1.68 -7.00 -0.17
C ASN A 29 -3.02 -6.27 -0.11
N LEU A 30 -3.13 -5.05 -0.63
CA LEU A 30 -4.42 -4.37 -0.80
C LEU A 30 -5.38 -5.21 -1.64
N ARG A 31 -4.91 -5.74 -2.77
CA ARG A 31 -5.73 -6.58 -3.67
C ARG A 31 -6.37 -7.76 -2.93
N ASN A 32 -5.60 -8.37 -2.04
CA ASN A 32 -5.95 -9.60 -1.36
C ASN A 32 -6.70 -9.36 -0.02
N GLY A 33 -7.13 -8.13 0.28
CA GLY A 33 -7.84 -7.88 1.54
C GLY A 33 -6.93 -7.70 2.77
N ARG A 34 -5.63 -7.48 2.55
CA ARG A 34 -4.59 -7.49 3.61
C ARG A 34 -3.96 -6.12 3.86
N GLY A 35 -4.71 -5.04 3.62
CA GLY A 35 -4.32 -3.70 4.08
C GLY A 35 -4.37 -3.64 5.61
N ILE A 36 -3.41 -2.94 6.22
CA ILE A 36 -3.26 -2.92 7.68
C ILE A 36 -4.00 -1.75 8.30
N LEU A 37 -3.90 -0.57 7.68
CA LEU A 37 -4.60 0.63 8.12
C LEU A 37 -5.90 0.83 7.33
N GLU A 38 -6.87 1.50 7.94
CA GLU A 38 -8.11 1.91 7.25
C GLU A 38 -7.79 2.80 6.03
N SER A 39 -6.79 3.68 6.15
CA SER A 39 -6.32 4.53 5.05
C SER A 39 -5.82 3.73 3.85
N ASP A 40 -5.16 2.60 4.09
CA ASP A 40 -4.65 1.73 3.04
C ASP A 40 -5.82 1.09 2.28
N TRP A 41 -6.85 0.67 3.02
CA TRP A 41 -8.06 0.09 2.44
C TRP A 41 -8.83 1.10 1.58
N LYS A 42 -8.87 2.37 1.99
CA LYS A 42 -9.54 3.43 1.23
C LYS A 42 -8.94 3.63 -0.17
N LEU A 43 -7.64 3.39 -0.38
CA LEU A 43 -7.03 3.43 -1.71
C LEU A 43 -7.63 2.41 -2.69
N ARG A 44 -8.16 1.29 -2.17
CA ARG A 44 -8.77 0.24 -2.98
C ARG A 44 -10.27 0.43 -3.17
N THR A 45 -10.97 0.95 -2.17
CA THR A 45 -12.44 1.06 -2.20
C THR A 45 -12.92 2.36 -2.83
N ASP A 46 -12.17 3.46 -2.69
CA ASP A 46 -12.50 4.73 -3.30
C ASP A 46 -12.32 4.66 -4.83
N ALA A 47 -13.34 5.09 -5.57
CA ALA A 47 -13.37 4.96 -7.02
C ALA A 47 -12.26 5.74 -7.73
N SER A 48 -11.85 6.89 -7.18
CA SER A 48 -10.84 7.77 -7.79
C SER A 48 -9.43 7.22 -7.65
N THR A 49 -9.15 6.50 -6.56
CA THR A 49 -7.81 5.95 -6.27
C THR A 49 -7.67 4.48 -6.69
N ARG A 50 -8.77 3.73 -6.73
CA ARG A 50 -8.80 2.32 -7.16
C ARG A 50 -8.17 2.09 -8.53
N ALA A 51 -8.33 3.03 -9.46
CA ALA A 51 -7.71 2.94 -10.78
C ALA A 51 -6.18 2.89 -10.69
N TYR A 52 -5.55 3.68 -9.82
CA TYR A 52 -4.10 3.67 -9.63
C TYR A 52 -3.62 2.36 -9.00
N VAL A 53 -4.34 1.84 -8.00
CA VAL A 53 -4.05 0.52 -7.41
C VAL A 53 -4.08 -0.58 -8.48
N GLN A 54 -5.08 -0.57 -9.36
CA GLN A 54 -5.18 -1.53 -10.47
C GLN A 54 -4.02 -1.37 -11.47
N ARG A 55 -3.56 -0.14 -11.71
CA ARG A 55 -2.44 0.13 -12.62
C ARG A 55 -1.09 -0.32 -12.08
N PHE A 56 -0.82 -0.10 -10.80
CA PHE A 56 0.38 -0.62 -10.12
C PHE A 56 0.38 -2.16 -10.01
N LEU A 57 -0.79 -2.79 -10.14
CA LEU A 57 -0.94 -4.25 -10.23
C LEU A 57 -0.87 -4.79 -11.67
N GLY A 58 -0.71 -3.92 -12.68
CA GLY A 58 -0.72 -4.32 -14.09
C GLY A 58 -2.07 -4.81 -14.62
N LEU A 59 -3.17 -4.56 -13.90
CA LEU A 59 -4.50 -5.10 -14.24
C LEU A 59 -5.24 -4.27 -15.29
N ARG A 60 -4.97 -2.96 -15.38
CA ARG A 60 -5.65 -2.02 -16.30
C ARG A 60 -4.72 -0.89 -16.73
N GLY A 61 -3.75 -1.22 -17.58
CA GLY A 61 -2.63 -0.34 -17.93
C GLY A 61 -1.57 -0.35 -16.83
N GLU A 62 -0.29 -0.41 -17.20
CA GLU A 62 0.78 -0.62 -16.22
C GLU A 62 1.38 0.72 -15.76
N LEU A 63 1.60 0.85 -14.45
CA LEU A 63 2.46 1.89 -13.88
C LEU A 63 3.63 1.21 -13.19
N ASN A 64 4.85 1.70 -13.45
CA ASN A 64 6.01 1.29 -12.69
C ASN A 64 6.01 2.01 -11.33
N PHE A 65 5.74 1.28 -10.26
CA PHE A 65 5.64 1.85 -8.91
C PHE A 65 6.91 2.59 -8.49
N ASN A 66 8.09 2.01 -8.68
CA ASN A 66 9.35 2.63 -8.22
C ASN A 66 9.62 3.96 -8.93
N MET A 67 9.32 4.03 -10.23
CA MET A 67 9.45 5.27 -11.02
C MET A 67 8.48 6.34 -10.55
N GLU A 68 7.19 6.01 -10.42
CA GLU A 68 6.17 6.98 -10.00
C GLU A 68 6.37 7.42 -8.55
N PHE A 69 6.78 6.52 -7.66
CA PHE A 69 7.13 6.86 -6.29
C PHE A 69 8.30 7.85 -6.24
N GLY A 70 9.37 7.61 -7.01
CA GLY A 70 10.50 8.54 -7.09
C GLY A 70 10.07 9.95 -7.52
N ARG A 71 9.22 10.04 -8.55
CA ARG A 71 8.65 11.32 -9.01
C ARG A 71 7.82 12.00 -7.92
N SER A 72 6.97 11.24 -7.22
CA SER A 72 6.13 11.78 -6.14
C SER A 72 6.94 12.31 -4.96
N ILE A 73 8.03 11.63 -4.57
CA ILE A 73 8.87 12.08 -3.44
C ILE A 73 9.68 13.33 -3.80
N VAL A 74 10.18 13.43 -5.03
CA VAL A 74 10.78 14.68 -5.53
C VAL A 74 9.76 15.82 -5.48
N LYS A 75 8.52 15.58 -5.92
CA LYS A 75 7.45 16.58 -5.84
C LYS A 75 7.09 16.97 -4.41
N MET A 76 7.18 16.05 -3.46
CA MET A 76 6.93 16.32 -2.03
C MET A 76 8.04 17.17 -1.39
N SER A 77 9.22 17.21 -2.00
CA SER A 77 10.40 17.92 -1.47
C SER A 77 10.45 19.40 -1.89
N ASN A 78 9.52 19.86 -2.73
CA ASN A 78 9.39 21.22 -3.25
C ASN A 78 7.99 21.77 -2.99
#